data_AF-A0A4V1A4F0-F1
#
_entry.id   AF-A0A4V1A4F0-F1
#
_cell.length_a   1.000
_cell.length_b   1.000
_cell.length_c   1.000
_cell.angle_alpha   90.00
_cell.angle_beta   90.00
_cell.angle_gamma   90.00
#
_symmetry.space_group_name_H-M   'P 1'
#
loop_
_entity.id
_entity.type
_entity.pdbx_description
1 polymer ?
#
loop_
_entity_poly.entity_id
_entity_poly.type
_entity_poly.pdbx_seq_one_letter_code
_entity_poly.pdbx_strand_id
1 'polypeptide(L)'
;MQASASPFRYPGGKGFLTGLLANETVARLTGDERRYAEPFCGGAGAALNLLKDGTVARIALNDFDIRIYSAWTAIVRETDRFIASIRETHPTIATWRRMRQLVEEAGHEYDFDLGFAVYFLNRTSTAGIVLGSGPIGGFDQSGKWKIDVRYYADSMIRRIAWIGAHREQIETSCEPADAFLRREVSQGKADVSFYFVDPPYIEAGSKLYLNAMDMPQHRALAQFLRSGALPHWVLTYDDDPFVRTLYEGCDMRQLEVNYSLRRTRKARELIIRAA
;
A
#
# COMPACT_ATOMS: atom_id res chain seq x y z
N MET A 1 -2.22 -7.53 19.53
CA MET A 1 -2.23 -7.14 18.10
C MET A 1 -1.86 -5.67 18.05
N GLN A 2 -0.66 -5.35 17.58
CA GLN A 2 -0.15 -3.97 17.56
C GLN A 2 -1.05 -3.11 16.66
N ALA A 3 -1.41 -1.92 17.12
CA ALA A 3 -2.24 -1.02 16.32
C ALA A 3 -1.44 -0.57 15.08
N SER A 4 -1.91 -0.95 13.89
CA SER A 4 -1.30 -0.59 12.60
C SER A 4 -0.93 0.90 12.55
N ALA A 5 0.30 1.19 12.13
CA ALA A 5 0.82 2.53 11.93
C ALA A 5 0.19 3.20 10.70
N SER A 6 -0.21 2.42 9.69
CA SER A 6 -0.87 2.96 8.50
C SER A 6 -2.22 3.62 8.82
N PRO A 7 -2.51 4.80 8.23
CA PRO A 7 -3.77 5.48 8.42
C PRO A 7 -4.90 4.89 7.54
N PHE A 8 -4.55 4.06 6.54
CA PHE A 8 -5.48 3.45 5.58
C PHE A 8 -6.13 2.17 6.08
N ARG A 9 -7.32 1.91 5.55
CA ARG A 9 -8.08 0.66 5.65
C ARG A 9 -8.06 -0.03 4.30
N TYR A 10 -6.97 -0.71 3.96
CA TYR A 10 -6.85 -1.35 2.66
C TYR A 10 -7.41 -2.79 2.72
N PRO A 11 -8.42 -3.14 1.90
CA PRO A 11 -8.78 -4.54 1.69
C PRO A 11 -7.57 -5.32 1.18
N GLY A 12 -7.21 -6.41 1.85
CA GLY A 12 -6.02 -7.19 1.52
C GLY A 12 -4.68 -6.54 1.84
N GLY A 13 -4.68 -5.48 2.65
CA GLY A 13 -3.45 -4.91 3.19
C GLY A 13 -2.62 -5.98 3.91
N LYS A 14 -1.37 -6.12 3.48
CA LYS A 14 -0.42 -7.12 3.97
C LYS A 14 0.25 -6.76 5.29
N GLY A 15 -0.37 -5.87 6.08
CA GLY A 15 0.14 -5.48 7.40
C GLY A 15 0.26 -6.66 8.37
N PHE A 16 -0.48 -7.75 8.18
CA PHE A 16 -0.30 -8.97 8.97
C PHE A 16 1.03 -9.68 8.71
N LEU A 17 1.70 -9.41 7.57
CA LEU A 17 3.02 -9.93 7.25
C LEU A 17 4.16 -9.18 7.96
N THR A 18 3.87 -8.10 8.70
CA THR A 18 4.90 -7.27 9.35
C THR A 18 5.94 -8.10 10.10
N GLY A 19 5.52 -9.10 10.91
CA GLY A 19 6.46 -9.93 11.67
C GLY A 19 7.36 -10.80 10.78
N LEU A 20 6.83 -11.35 9.69
CA LEU A 20 7.63 -12.11 8.72
C LEU A 20 8.62 -11.17 8.02
N LEU A 21 8.13 -10.03 7.52
CA LEU A 21 8.95 -9.07 6.78
C LEU A 21 10.04 -8.46 7.67
N ALA A 22 9.77 -8.24 8.96
CA ALA A 22 10.77 -7.83 9.94
C ALA A 22 11.88 -8.86 10.05
N ASN A 23 11.54 -10.13 10.26
CA ASN A 23 12.51 -11.22 10.38
C ASN A 23 13.36 -11.35 9.11
N GLU A 24 12.75 -11.31 7.92
CA GLU A 24 13.47 -11.39 6.65
C GLU A 24 14.39 -10.17 6.44
N THR A 25 13.95 -8.97 6.83
CA THR A 25 14.75 -7.74 6.76
C THR A 25 15.98 -7.86 7.67
N VAL A 26 15.80 -8.23 8.94
CA VAL A 26 16.91 -8.35 9.91
C VAL A 26 17.87 -9.49 9.55
N ALA A 27 17.36 -10.58 8.97
CA ALA A 27 18.19 -11.72 8.58
C ALA A 27 19.07 -11.43 7.35
N ARG A 28 18.63 -10.53 6.45
CA ARG A 28 19.33 -10.25 5.18
C ARG A 28 20.15 -8.97 5.19
N LEU A 29 19.71 -7.97 5.93
CA LEU A 29 20.40 -6.69 6.02
C LEU A 29 21.14 -6.56 7.35
N THR A 30 22.37 -6.04 7.28
CA THR A 30 23.19 -5.75 8.46
C THR A 30 23.21 -4.25 8.76
N GLY A 31 23.49 -3.90 10.01
CA GLY A 31 23.58 -2.51 10.47
C GLY A 31 22.24 -1.86 10.80
N ASP A 32 22.30 -0.63 11.28
CA ASP A 32 21.13 0.12 11.78
C ASP A 32 20.42 0.94 10.69
N GLU A 33 21.11 1.26 9.59
CA GLU A 33 20.61 2.08 8.46
C GLU A 33 19.79 1.28 7.42
N ARG A 34 19.11 0.21 7.86
CA ARG A 34 18.33 -0.65 6.98
C ARG A 34 17.23 0.14 6.29
N ARG A 35 17.08 -0.07 4.98
CA ARG A 35 16.00 0.49 4.16
C ARG A 35 14.96 -0.58 3.86
N TYR A 36 13.72 -0.17 3.68
CA TYR A 36 12.65 -1.04 3.20
C TYR A 36 11.84 -0.34 2.11
N ALA A 37 11.56 -1.04 1.02
CA ALA A 37 10.96 -0.43 -0.17
C ALA A 37 9.76 -1.24 -0.66
N GLU A 38 8.66 -0.55 -0.98
CA GLU A 38 7.46 -1.13 -1.57
C GLU A 38 7.23 -0.47 -2.95
N PRO A 39 7.44 -1.19 -4.07
CA PRO A 39 7.16 -0.68 -5.42
C PRO A 39 5.66 -0.49 -5.70
N PHE A 40 4.82 -1.17 -4.91
CA PHE A 40 3.36 -1.17 -4.96
C PHE A 40 2.83 -0.94 -3.54
N CYS A 41 3.09 0.24 -2.97
CA CYS A 41 2.92 0.46 -1.54
C CYS A 41 1.45 0.42 -1.11
N GLY A 42 0.51 0.86 -1.95
CA GLY A 42 -0.90 0.94 -1.59
C GLY A 42 -1.11 1.61 -0.22
N GLY A 43 -1.52 0.83 0.78
CA GLY A 43 -1.71 1.29 2.16
C GLY A 43 -0.46 1.33 3.04
N ALA A 44 0.72 0.90 2.58
CA ALA A 44 2.02 0.92 3.28
C ALA A 44 1.98 0.36 4.72
N GLY A 45 1.17 -0.68 4.94
CA GLY A 45 0.92 -1.23 6.28
C GLY A 45 2.17 -1.84 6.92
N ALA A 46 2.91 -2.64 6.15
CA ALA A 46 4.14 -3.26 6.62
C ALA A 46 5.27 -2.23 6.75
N ALA A 47 5.54 -1.44 5.71
CA ALA A 47 6.55 -0.38 5.71
C ALA A 47 6.48 0.52 6.96
N LEU A 48 5.30 1.06 7.28
CA LEU A 48 5.16 1.97 8.41
C LEU A 48 5.30 1.28 9.77
N ASN A 49 4.90 0.01 9.90
CA ASN A 49 5.12 -0.73 11.14
C ASN A 49 6.61 -1.01 11.34
N LEU A 50 7.33 -1.42 10.29
CA LEU A 50 8.77 -1.65 10.35
C LEU A 50 9.54 -0.39 10.72
N LEU A 51 9.16 0.76 10.17
CA LEU A 51 9.72 2.06 10.54
C LEU A 51 9.42 2.40 12.00
N LYS A 52 8.14 2.25 12.41
CA LYS A 52 7.69 2.57 13.77
C LYS A 52 8.38 1.74 14.85
N ASP A 53 8.66 0.48 14.56
CA ASP A 53 9.28 -0.45 15.49
C ASP A 53 10.81 -0.38 15.44
N GLY A 54 11.38 0.52 14.62
CA GLY A 54 12.83 0.68 14.47
C GLY A 54 13.51 -0.49 13.77
N THR A 55 12.74 -1.36 13.09
CA THR A 55 13.31 -2.45 12.29
C THR A 55 14.08 -1.89 11.10
N VAL A 56 13.60 -0.79 10.54
CA VAL A 56 14.25 -0.06 9.45
C VAL A 56 14.36 1.42 9.77
N ALA A 57 15.45 2.04 9.33
CA ALA A 57 15.70 3.46 9.52
C ALA A 57 14.93 4.32 8.52
N ARG A 58 14.66 3.78 7.32
CA ARG A 58 14.01 4.50 6.22
C ARG A 58 13.11 3.59 5.40
N ILE A 59 12.07 4.17 4.82
CA ILE A 59 11.18 3.50 3.88
C ILE A 59 11.04 4.26 2.57
N ALA A 60 10.86 3.52 1.48
CA ALA A 60 10.52 4.06 0.17
C ALA A 60 9.16 3.52 -0.27
N LEU A 61 8.20 4.41 -0.46
CA LEU A 61 6.82 4.12 -0.82
C LEU A 61 6.58 4.56 -2.26
N ASN A 62 6.46 3.59 -3.17
CA ASN A 62 6.12 3.86 -4.55
C ASN A 62 4.76 3.28 -4.88
N ASP A 63 3.95 4.03 -5.61
CA ASP A 63 2.75 3.51 -6.25
C ASP A 63 2.53 4.27 -7.54
N PHE A 64 2.29 3.54 -8.63
CA PHE A 64 2.03 4.17 -9.93
C PHE A 64 0.63 4.79 -10.00
N ASP A 65 -0.26 4.46 -9.06
CA ASP A 65 -1.55 5.13 -8.95
C ASP A 65 -1.38 6.54 -8.36
N ILE A 66 -1.59 7.55 -9.20
CA ILE A 66 -1.49 8.97 -8.82
C ILE A 66 -2.35 9.34 -7.62
N ARG A 67 -3.47 8.63 -7.39
CA ARG A 67 -4.33 8.82 -6.22
C ARG A 67 -3.62 8.40 -4.93
N ILE A 68 -2.96 7.25 -4.96
CA ILE A 68 -2.23 6.71 -3.81
C ILE A 68 -0.97 7.54 -3.56
N TYR A 69 -0.23 7.86 -4.63
CA TYR A 69 0.91 8.75 -4.54
C TYR A 69 0.53 10.12 -3.97
N SER A 70 -0.54 10.73 -4.46
CA SER A 70 -1.01 12.04 -3.97
C SER A 70 -1.41 11.97 -2.51
N ALA A 71 -2.07 10.89 -2.08
CA ALA A 71 -2.43 10.72 -0.69
C ALA A 71 -1.19 10.59 0.23
N TRP A 72 -0.21 9.77 -0.14
CA TRP A 72 1.03 9.65 0.63
C TRP A 72 1.84 10.93 0.65
N THR A 73 1.98 11.58 -0.50
CA THR A 73 2.74 12.83 -0.63
C THR A 73 2.08 13.94 0.20
N ALA A 74 0.76 14.07 0.16
CA ALA A 74 0.03 15.03 0.99
C ALA A 74 0.19 14.73 2.50
N ILE A 75 0.11 13.47 2.91
CA ILE A 75 0.30 13.05 4.31
C ILE A 75 1.72 13.37 4.80
N VAL A 76 2.74 13.05 4.01
CA VAL A 76 4.16 13.13 4.40
C VAL A 76 4.70 14.55 4.28
N ARG A 77 4.35 15.28 3.21
CA ARG A 77 4.93 16.59 2.89
C ARG A 77 4.06 17.78 3.28
N GLU A 78 2.75 17.60 3.34
CA GLU A 78 1.77 18.64 3.70
C GLU A 78 0.97 18.26 4.97
N THR A 79 1.64 17.64 5.94
CA THR A 79 1.03 17.04 7.14
C THR A 79 0.07 17.99 7.87
N ASP A 80 0.47 19.24 8.11
CA ASP A 80 -0.35 20.21 8.85
C ASP A 80 -1.62 20.58 8.09
N ARG A 81 -1.50 20.79 6.77
CA ARG A 81 -2.64 21.04 5.88
C ARG A 81 -3.57 19.83 5.88
N PHE A 82 -3.03 18.62 5.80
CA PHE A 82 -3.81 17.37 5.84
C PHE A 82 -4.56 17.21 7.17
N ILE A 83 -3.93 17.53 8.30
CA ILE A 83 -4.55 17.53 9.63
C ILE A 83 -5.67 18.57 9.72
N ALA A 84 -5.46 19.78 9.18
CA ALA A 84 -6.49 20.81 9.11
C ALA A 84 -7.70 20.32 8.30
N SER A 85 -7.48 19.73 7.13
CA SER A 85 -8.56 19.14 6.32
C SER A 85 -9.34 18.06 7.06
N ILE A 86 -8.69 17.21 7.88
CA ILE A 86 -9.40 16.23 8.73
C ILE A 86 -10.30 16.91 9.75
N ARG A 87 -9.85 18.00 10.37
CA ARG A 87 -10.62 18.73 11.39
C ARG A 87 -11.83 19.46 10.81
N GLU A 88 -11.66 20.03 9.63
CA GLU A 88 -12.65 20.90 8.98
C GLU A 88 -13.70 20.11 8.19
N THR A 89 -13.37 18.88 7.77
CA THR A 89 -14.25 18.09 6.90
C THR A 89 -15.22 17.21 7.71
N HIS A 90 -16.51 17.48 7.59
CA HIS A 90 -17.55 16.61 8.14
C HIS A 90 -17.89 15.45 7.19
N PRO A 91 -17.99 14.20 7.70
CA PRO A 91 -18.35 13.04 6.90
C PRO A 91 -19.85 13.02 6.59
N THR A 92 -20.25 13.67 5.50
CA THR A 92 -21.63 13.67 4.99
C THR A 92 -21.70 12.98 3.63
N ILE A 93 -22.90 12.59 3.18
CA ILE A 93 -23.09 12.05 1.82
C ILE A 93 -22.73 13.09 0.75
N ALA A 94 -23.00 14.37 0.99
CA ALA A 94 -22.61 15.45 0.08
C ALA A 94 -21.08 15.54 -0.05
N THR A 95 -20.38 15.53 1.09
CA THR A 95 -18.90 15.46 1.12
C THR A 95 -18.40 14.22 0.38
N TRP A 96 -18.99 13.06 0.64
CA TRP A 96 -18.62 11.81 -0.01
C TRP A 96 -18.74 11.88 -1.52
N ARG A 97 -19.84 12.42 -2.06
CA ARG A 97 -20.04 12.59 -3.50
C ARG A 97 -19.02 13.55 -4.12
N ARG A 98 -18.70 14.66 -3.44
CA ARG A 98 -17.65 15.58 -3.89
C ARG A 98 -16.28 14.89 -3.93
N MET A 99 -15.90 14.19 -2.87
CA MET A 99 -14.62 13.46 -2.83
C MET A 99 -14.59 12.33 -3.88
N ARG A 100 -15.74 11.68 -4.12
CA ARG A 100 -15.90 10.67 -5.16
C ARG A 100 -15.60 11.23 -6.54
N GLN A 101 -16.16 12.39 -6.85
CA GLN A 101 -15.94 13.07 -8.12
C GLN A 101 -14.46 13.39 -8.33
N LEU A 102 -13.78 13.99 -7.35
CA LEU A 102 -12.34 14.29 -7.43
C LEU A 102 -11.51 13.04 -7.75
N VAL A 103 -11.85 11.89 -7.16
CA VAL A 103 -11.14 10.63 -7.37
C VAL A 103 -11.42 10.00 -8.74
N GLU A 104 -12.63 10.18 -9.27
CA GLU A 104 -13.01 9.69 -10.61
C GLU A 104 -12.46 10.58 -11.73
N GLU A 105 -12.30 11.88 -11.47
CA GLU A 105 -11.76 12.89 -12.38
C GLU A 105 -10.24 13.10 -12.19
N ALA A 106 -9.56 12.14 -11.54
CA ALA A 106 -8.14 12.25 -11.22
C ALA A 106 -7.29 12.52 -12.47
N GLY A 107 -6.42 13.54 -12.39
CA GLY A 107 -5.44 13.86 -13.41
C GLY A 107 -4.22 12.93 -13.39
N HIS A 108 -3.10 13.38 -13.95
CA HIS A 108 -1.85 12.62 -14.03
C HIS A 108 -0.71 13.21 -13.19
N GLU A 109 -0.96 14.30 -12.47
CA GLU A 109 0.01 14.99 -11.63
C GLU A 109 -0.42 14.99 -10.16
N TYR A 110 0.53 15.35 -9.28
CA TYR A 110 0.26 15.48 -7.86
C TYR A 110 -0.88 16.47 -7.59
N ASP A 111 -1.82 16.05 -6.74
CA ASP A 111 -2.91 16.91 -6.27
C ASP A 111 -3.22 16.61 -4.79
N PHE A 112 -3.07 17.62 -3.94
CA PHE A 112 -3.38 17.52 -2.52
C PHE A 112 -4.85 17.15 -2.26
N ASP A 113 -5.79 17.80 -2.96
CA ASP A 113 -7.23 17.61 -2.73
C ASP A 113 -7.65 16.21 -3.18
N LEU A 114 -7.05 15.70 -4.26
CA LEU A 114 -7.16 14.30 -4.67
C LEU A 114 -6.66 13.37 -3.56
N GLY A 115 -5.45 13.61 -3.04
CA GLY A 115 -4.87 12.79 -1.97
C GLY A 115 -5.73 12.76 -0.71
N PHE A 116 -6.28 13.90 -0.31
CA PHE A 116 -7.22 13.99 0.80
C PHE A 116 -8.54 13.27 0.50
N ALA A 117 -9.09 13.41 -0.71
CA ALA A 117 -10.31 12.74 -1.13
C ALA A 117 -10.17 11.20 -1.08
N VAL A 118 -9.05 10.66 -1.55
CA VAL A 118 -8.71 9.22 -1.47
C VAL A 118 -8.74 8.73 -0.03
N TYR A 119 -8.08 9.47 0.87
CA TYR A 119 -8.07 9.12 2.28
C TYR A 119 -9.47 9.21 2.92
N PHE A 120 -10.21 10.29 2.65
CA PHE A 120 -11.57 10.47 3.13
C PHE A 120 -12.48 9.32 2.70
N LEU A 121 -12.47 8.94 1.42
CA LEU A 121 -13.23 7.81 0.90
C LEU A 121 -12.78 6.49 1.52
N ASN A 122 -11.48 6.28 1.70
CA ASN A 122 -10.99 5.08 2.40
C ASN A 122 -11.55 4.94 3.83
N ARG A 123 -11.72 6.07 4.54
CA ARG A 123 -12.33 6.08 5.88
C ARG A 123 -13.84 5.88 5.83
N THR A 124 -14.52 6.44 4.84
CA THR A 124 -15.98 6.57 4.82
C THR A 124 -16.70 5.58 3.90
N SER A 125 -15.97 4.80 3.09
CA SER A 125 -16.52 3.80 2.18
C SER A 125 -16.50 2.37 2.75
N THR A 126 -17.39 1.54 2.21
CA THR A 126 -17.52 0.13 2.61
C THR A 126 -16.21 -0.62 2.38
N ALA A 127 -15.76 -1.37 3.40
CA ALA A 127 -14.45 -2.05 3.43
C ALA A 127 -13.21 -1.15 3.21
N GLY A 128 -13.37 0.17 3.10
CA GLY A 128 -12.29 1.08 2.72
C GLY A 128 -11.93 1.07 1.23
N ILE A 129 -12.80 0.48 0.40
CA ILE A 129 -12.64 0.46 -1.05
C ILE A 129 -12.89 1.87 -1.60
N VAL A 130 -11.86 2.48 -2.18
CA VAL A 130 -11.91 3.86 -2.70
C VAL A 130 -12.70 3.93 -3.99
N LEU A 131 -12.65 2.92 -4.87
CA LEU A 131 -13.32 2.86 -6.19
C LEU A 131 -14.20 1.62 -6.32
N GLY A 132 -15.45 1.79 -6.77
CA GLY A 132 -16.40 0.67 -6.94
C GLY A 132 -17.17 0.26 -5.68
N SER A 133 -17.11 1.04 -4.59
CA SER A 133 -17.94 0.84 -3.41
C SER A 133 -18.72 2.10 -3.01
N GLY A 134 -19.82 1.90 -2.28
CA GLY A 134 -20.62 2.99 -1.71
C GLY A 134 -20.20 3.38 -0.28
N PRO A 135 -20.74 4.50 0.23
CA PRO A 135 -20.48 4.95 1.59
C PRO A 135 -20.92 3.91 2.62
N ILE A 136 -20.25 3.87 3.77
CA ILE A 136 -20.70 3.07 4.91
C ILE A 136 -22.12 3.52 5.30
N GLY A 137 -23.03 2.56 5.46
CA GLY A 137 -24.43 2.84 5.79
C GLY A 137 -25.34 3.06 4.59
N GLY A 138 -24.81 3.03 3.36
CA GLY A 138 -25.56 3.26 2.13
C GLY A 138 -25.86 4.74 1.87
N PHE A 139 -26.34 5.07 0.66
CA PHE A 139 -26.58 6.47 0.29
C PHE A 139 -27.67 7.13 1.14
N ASP A 140 -28.70 6.39 1.53
CA ASP A 140 -29.77 6.87 2.40
C ASP A 140 -29.37 6.88 3.89
N GLN A 141 -28.14 6.45 4.20
CA GLN A 141 -27.63 6.33 5.57
C GLN A 141 -28.59 5.55 6.48
N SER A 142 -29.24 4.50 5.97
CA SER A 142 -30.21 3.66 6.70
C SER A 142 -29.57 2.45 7.38
N GLY A 143 -28.30 2.12 7.04
CA GLY A 143 -27.57 1.01 7.66
C GLY A 143 -27.31 1.18 9.16
N LYS A 144 -27.02 0.05 9.83
CA LYS A 144 -26.65 -0.01 11.27
C LYS A 144 -25.50 0.94 11.61
N TRP A 145 -24.51 1.00 10.73
CA TRP A 145 -23.36 1.88 10.85
C TRP A 145 -23.49 3.01 9.84
N LYS A 146 -23.16 4.23 10.24
CA LYS A 146 -23.21 5.42 9.39
C LYS A 146 -21.82 5.74 8.82
N ILE A 147 -21.78 6.70 7.92
CA ILE A 147 -20.59 7.12 7.16
C ILE A 147 -19.40 7.53 8.06
N ASP A 148 -19.69 8.06 9.24
CA ASP A 148 -18.74 8.61 10.21
C ASP A 148 -18.16 7.56 11.16
N VAL A 149 -18.68 6.32 11.18
CA VAL A 149 -18.31 5.26 12.14
C VAL A 149 -16.83 4.87 12.12
N ARG A 150 -16.08 5.32 11.11
CA ARG A 150 -14.63 5.12 10.98
C ARG A 150 -13.86 6.44 10.82
N TYR A 151 -14.53 7.58 10.93
CA TYR A 151 -13.94 8.92 10.82
C TYR A 151 -13.64 9.49 12.21
N TYR A 152 -12.76 8.82 12.96
CA TYR A 152 -12.36 9.23 14.31
C TYR A 152 -11.22 10.24 14.23
N ALA A 153 -11.56 11.53 14.07
CA ALA A 153 -10.62 12.62 13.79
C ALA A 153 -9.36 12.59 14.67
N ASP A 154 -9.49 12.54 16.00
CA ASP A 154 -8.32 12.54 16.90
C ASP A 154 -7.36 11.37 16.65
N SER A 155 -7.91 10.17 16.41
CA SER A 155 -7.08 8.98 16.14
C SER A 155 -6.44 9.02 14.75
N MET A 156 -7.09 9.68 13.79
CA MET A 156 -6.58 9.87 12.45
C MET A 156 -5.44 10.89 12.49
N ILE A 157 -5.69 12.05 13.09
CA ILE A 157 -4.71 13.12 13.29
C ILE A 157 -3.46 12.61 14.00
N ARG A 158 -3.60 11.83 15.10
CA ARG A 158 -2.44 11.25 15.80
C ARG A 158 -1.56 10.39 14.88
N ARG A 159 -2.15 9.61 13.98
CA ARG A 159 -1.38 8.77 13.03
C ARG A 159 -0.70 9.63 11.97
N ILE A 160 -1.41 10.59 11.39
CA ILE A 160 -0.86 11.51 10.37
C ILE A 160 0.27 12.36 10.96
N ALA A 161 0.09 12.91 12.16
CA ALA A 161 1.11 13.67 12.87
C ALA A 161 2.37 12.84 13.15
N TRP A 162 2.21 11.57 13.53
CA TRP A 162 3.35 10.67 13.70
C TRP A 162 4.10 10.47 12.38
N ILE A 163 3.40 10.25 11.26
CA ILE A 163 4.02 10.11 9.93
C ILE A 163 4.78 11.39 9.54
N GLY A 164 4.17 12.57 9.71
CA GLY A 164 4.81 13.85 9.39
C GLY A 164 6.03 14.16 10.26
N ALA A 165 6.06 13.67 11.50
CA ALA A 165 7.24 13.76 12.37
C ALA A 165 8.42 12.88 11.89
N HIS A 166 8.15 11.84 11.08
CA HIS A 166 9.14 10.92 10.53
C HIS A 166 9.36 11.13 9.02
N ARG A 167 8.90 12.26 8.45
CA ARG A 167 8.92 12.50 6.99
C ARG A 167 10.31 12.36 6.34
N GLU A 168 11.39 12.69 7.06
CA GLU A 168 12.77 12.56 6.55
C GLU A 168 13.22 11.09 6.39
N GLN A 169 12.46 10.16 6.96
CA GLN A 169 12.66 8.72 6.86
C GLN A 169 11.74 8.08 5.81
N ILE A 170 10.90 8.86 5.13
CA ILE A 170 9.87 8.37 4.21
C ILE A 170 10.04 9.01 2.84
N GLU A 171 10.50 8.23 1.86
CA GLU A 171 10.55 8.61 0.45
C GLU A 171 9.21 8.24 -0.23
N THR A 172 8.64 9.14 -1.03
CA THR A 172 7.45 8.86 -1.85
C THR A 172 7.77 9.06 -3.33
N SER A 173 7.26 8.19 -4.21
CA SER A 173 7.37 8.33 -5.67
C SER A 173 6.16 7.78 -6.43
N CYS A 174 5.96 8.27 -7.66
CA CYS A 174 4.89 7.89 -8.58
C CYS A 174 5.48 7.31 -9.87
N GLU A 175 6.22 6.21 -9.76
CA GLU A 175 6.91 5.60 -10.90
C GLU A 175 6.33 4.24 -11.26
N PRO A 176 6.36 3.85 -12.55
CA PRO A 176 6.22 2.46 -12.92
C PRO A 176 7.18 1.60 -12.07
N ALA A 177 6.71 0.44 -11.60
CA ALA A 177 7.47 -0.34 -10.62
C ALA A 177 8.84 -0.78 -11.16
N ASP A 178 8.97 -1.07 -12.45
CA ASP A 178 10.24 -1.39 -13.09
C ASP A 178 11.20 -0.19 -13.11
N ALA A 179 10.70 1.02 -13.37
CA ALA A 179 11.48 2.25 -13.29
C ALA A 179 11.97 2.50 -11.86
N PHE A 180 11.07 2.38 -10.87
CA PHE A 180 11.42 2.49 -9.45
C PHE A 180 12.52 1.51 -9.04
N LEU A 181 12.36 0.22 -9.37
CA LEU A 181 13.33 -0.81 -9.00
C LEU A 181 14.69 -0.57 -9.67
N ARG A 182 14.72 -0.18 -10.95
CA ARG A 182 15.96 0.17 -11.66
C ARG A 182 16.63 1.41 -11.06
N ARG A 183 15.86 2.41 -10.63
CA ARG A 183 16.35 3.60 -9.95
C ARG A 183 17.01 3.25 -8.62
N GLU A 184 16.40 2.36 -7.83
CA GLU A 184 17.00 1.93 -6.56
C GLU A 184 18.33 1.18 -6.77
N VAL A 185 18.43 0.37 -7.84
CA VAL A 185 19.71 -0.25 -8.24
C VAL A 185 20.74 0.82 -8.67
N SER A 186 20.37 1.74 -9.57
CA SER A 186 21.30 2.73 -10.10
C SER A 186 21.79 3.73 -9.06
N GLN A 187 21.01 3.97 -8.01
CA GLN A 187 21.38 4.81 -6.87
C GLN A 187 22.17 4.07 -5.78
N GLY A 188 22.54 2.79 -6.00
CA GLY A 188 23.31 2.00 -5.03
C GLY A 188 22.53 1.65 -3.75
N LYS A 189 21.19 1.65 -3.81
CA LYS A 189 20.31 1.34 -2.67
C LYS A 189 19.94 -0.14 -2.59
N ALA A 190 20.27 -0.94 -3.61
CA ALA A 190 19.94 -2.36 -3.71
C ALA A 190 20.43 -3.18 -2.51
N ASP A 191 21.68 -2.99 -2.09
CA ASP A 191 22.32 -3.82 -1.05
C ASP A 191 21.88 -3.48 0.38
N VAL A 192 21.35 -2.28 0.59
CA VAL A 192 20.91 -1.79 1.92
C VAL A 192 19.39 -1.79 2.08
N SER A 193 18.65 -2.22 1.06
CA SER A 193 17.20 -2.19 1.03
C SER A 193 16.60 -3.58 0.94
N PHE A 194 15.53 -3.81 1.71
CA PHE A 194 14.69 -4.99 1.58
C PHE A 194 13.42 -4.61 0.81
N TYR A 195 13.16 -5.29 -0.30
CA TYR A 195 12.06 -4.98 -1.20
C TYR A 195 10.89 -5.92 -0.95
N PHE A 196 9.74 -5.35 -0.59
CA PHE A 196 8.48 -6.09 -0.57
C PHE A 196 7.66 -5.74 -1.81
N VAL A 197 7.46 -6.74 -2.66
CA VAL A 197 6.79 -6.59 -3.94
C VAL A 197 5.41 -7.27 -3.84
N ASP A 198 4.32 -6.51 -3.98
CA ASP A 198 2.94 -7.03 -4.00
C ASP A 198 2.21 -6.46 -5.22
N PRO A 199 2.54 -6.93 -6.44
CA PRO A 199 1.98 -6.39 -7.67
C PRO A 199 0.48 -6.69 -7.77
N PRO A 200 -0.26 -5.99 -8.64
CA PRO A 200 -1.64 -6.35 -8.96
C PRO A 200 -1.75 -7.82 -9.39
N TYR A 201 -2.73 -8.53 -8.82
CA TYR A 201 -2.94 -9.96 -9.04
C TYR A 201 -3.55 -10.26 -10.41
N ILE A 202 -3.31 -11.44 -10.98
CA ILE A 202 -3.76 -11.78 -12.34
C ILE A 202 -5.28 -11.87 -12.40
N GLU A 203 -5.91 -12.60 -11.47
CA GLU A 203 -7.37 -12.74 -11.45
C GLU A 203 -8.04 -11.58 -10.69
N ALA A 204 -7.49 -11.24 -9.51
CA ALA A 204 -8.09 -10.25 -8.61
C ALA A 204 -7.78 -8.80 -8.98
N GLY A 205 -6.70 -8.55 -9.76
CA GLY A 205 -6.26 -7.22 -10.16
C GLY A 205 -7.27 -6.49 -11.04
N SER A 206 -7.93 -7.23 -11.93
CA SER A 206 -8.89 -6.69 -12.92
C SER A 206 -10.09 -5.94 -12.34
N LYS A 207 -10.42 -6.11 -11.05
CA LYS A 207 -11.61 -5.48 -10.43
C LYS A 207 -11.29 -4.46 -9.34
N LEU A 208 -10.07 -4.46 -8.80
CA LEU A 208 -9.71 -3.67 -7.60
C LEU A 208 -8.60 -2.66 -7.85
N TYR A 209 -7.71 -2.91 -8.82
CA TYR A 209 -6.61 -2.02 -9.16
C TYR A 209 -6.85 -1.42 -10.54
N LEU A 210 -6.77 -0.10 -10.64
CA LEU A 210 -6.94 0.59 -11.92
C LEU A 210 -5.71 0.50 -12.81
N ASN A 211 -4.55 0.23 -12.22
CA ASN A 211 -3.29 -0.04 -12.90
C ASN A 211 -3.06 -1.55 -12.95
N ALA A 212 -3.95 -2.28 -13.63
CA ALA A 212 -3.75 -3.71 -13.85
C ALA A 212 -2.46 -3.94 -14.65
N MET A 213 -1.70 -4.97 -14.28
CA MET A 213 -0.55 -5.40 -15.05
C MET A 213 -1.00 -6.37 -16.15
N ASP A 214 -0.44 -6.23 -17.34
CA ASP A 214 -0.57 -7.21 -18.40
C ASP A 214 0.45 -8.36 -18.26
N MET A 215 0.25 -9.43 -19.02
CA MET A 215 1.12 -10.61 -18.97
C MET A 215 2.59 -10.29 -19.31
N PRO A 216 2.91 -9.45 -20.32
CA PRO A 216 4.26 -8.96 -20.54
C PRO A 216 4.88 -8.25 -19.33
N GLN A 217 4.15 -7.36 -18.66
CA GLN A 217 4.62 -6.64 -17.48
C GLN A 217 4.92 -7.60 -16.33
N HIS A 218 4.09 -8.64 -16.12
CA HIS A 218 4.37 -9.68 -15.13
C HIS A 218 5.66 -10.45 -15.44
N ARG A 219 5.89 -10.81 -16.71
CA ARG A 219 7.15 -11.46 -17.14
C ARG A 219 8.36 -10.56 -16.91
N ALA A 220 8.25 -9.28 -17.25
CA ALA A 220 9.33 -8.31 -17.10
C ALA A 220 9.71 -8.13 -15.63
N LEU A 221 8.73 -8.03 -14.72
CA LEU A 221 8.97 -7.96 -13.29
C LEU A 221 9.68 -9.23 -12.78
N ALA A 222 9.20 -10.41 -13.17
CA ALA A 222 9.82 -11.67 -12.76
C ALA A 222 11.27 -11.80 -13.27
N GLN A 223 11.51 -11.44 -14.54
CA GLN A 223 12.85 -11.44 -15.13
C GLN A 223 13.78 -10.49 -14.36
N PHE A 224 13.30 -9.30 -14.00
CA PHE A 224 14.09 -8.33 -13.24
C PHE A 224 14.44 -8.85 -11.85
N LEU A 225 13.45 -9.33 -11.07
CA LEU A 225 13.69 -9.85 -9.72
C LEU A 225 14.63 -11.06 -9.71
N ARG A 226 14.56 -11.91 -10.75
CA ARG A 226 15.44 -13.09 -10.92
C ARG A 226 16.82 -12.76 -11.48
N SER A 227 17.08 -11.53 -11.92
CA SER A 227 18.36 -11.15 -12.53
C SER A 227 19.52 -11.06 -11.54
N GLY A 228 19.24 -11.03 -10.24
CA GLY A 228 20.23 -10.78 -9.19
C GLY A 228 20.53 -9.30 -8.96
N ALA A 229 19.91 -8.38 -9.72
CA ALA A 229 20.09 -6.93 -9.53
C ALA A 229 19.58 -6.44 -8.17
N LEU A 230 18.62 -7.15 -7.56
CA LEU A 230 18.16 -6.91 -6.20
C LEU A 230 18.46 -8.15 -5.36
N PRO A 231 19.36 -8.05 -4.37
CA PRO A 231 19.75 -9.21 -3.55
C PRO A 231 18.70 -9.57 -2.49
N HIS A 232 17.84 -8.63 -2.10
CA HIS A 232 16.97 -8.78 -0.93
C HIS A 232 15.53 -8.42 -1.25
N TRP A 233 14.76 -9.38 -1.77
CA TRP A 233 13.34 -9.16 -2.04
C TRP A 233 12.48 -10.32 -1.55
N VAL A 234 11.21 -10.01 -1.34
CA VAL A 234 10.13 -10.99 -1.19
C VAL A 234 8.92 -10.49 -1.94
N LEU A 235 8.22 -11.42 -2.55
CA LEU A 235 7.07 -11.19 -3.42
C LEU A 235 5.86 -11.92 -2.84
N THR A 236 4.70 -11.27 -2.83
CA THR A 236 3.41 -11.94 -2.66
C THR A 236 2.62 -11.97 -3.96
N TYR A 237 1.90 -13.06 -4.20
CA TYR A 237 1.17 -13.25 -5.44
C TYR A 237 0.04 -14.28 -5.29
N ASP A 238 -0.93 -14.29 -6.21
CA ASP A 238 -1.86 -15.43 -6.37
C ASP A 238 -1.10 -16.76 -6.62
N ASP A 239 -1.61 -17.84 -6.05
CA ASP A 239 -1.17 -19.21 -6.37
C ASP A 239 -1.74 -19.65 -7.73
N ASP A 240 -1.13 -19.15 -8.80
CA ASP A 240 -1.50 -19.41 -10.19
C ASP A 240 -0.39 -20.17 -10.94
N PRO A 241 -0.71 -21.14 -11.83
CA PRO A 241 0.29 -21.88 -12.61
C PRO A 241 1.24 -20.99 -13.41
N PHE A 242 0.77 -19.89 -13.98
CA PHE A 242 1.61 -18.94 -14.71
C PHE A 242 2.67 -18.33 -13.80
N VAL A 243 2.29 -17.95 -12.58
CA VAL A 243 3.18 -17.34 -11.58
C VAL A 243 4.24 -18.34 -11.14
N ARG A 244 3.84 -19.58 -10.89
CA ARG A 244 4.78 -20.67 -10.56
C ARG A 244 5.82 -20.86 -11.66
N THR A 245 5.43 -20.77 -12.93
CA THR A 245 6.36 -20.81 -14.07
C THR A 245 7.29 -19.59 -14.10
N LEU A 246 6.77 -18.38 -13.83
CA LEU A 246 7.58 -17.16 -13.82
C LEU A 246 8.72 -17.20 -12.79
N TYR A 247 8.45 -17.80 -11.62
CA TYR A 247 9.37 -17.85 -10.49
C TYR A 247 9.94 -19.26 -10.24
N GLU A 248 10.00 -20.09 -11.27
CA GLU A 248 10.65 -21.40 -11.19
C GLU A 248 12.11 -21.25 -10.71
N GLY A 249 12.50 -22.10 -9.75
CA GLY A 249 13.81 -22.06 -9.09
C GLY A 249 13.92 -21.11 -7.90
N CYS A 250 12.89 -20.31 -7.60
CA CYS A 250 12.80 -19.52 -6.37
C CYS A 250 12.22 -20.35 -5.20
N ASP A 251 12.46 -19.95 -3.95
CA ASP A 251 11.75 -20.51 -2.79
C ASP A 251 10.31 -19.99 -2.79
N MET A 252 9.34 -20.89 -2.92
CA MET A 252 7.92 -20.60 -2.99
C MET A 252 7.19 -21.34 -1.87
N ARG A 253 6.45 -20.59 -1.04
CA ARG A 253 5.63 -21.15 0.05
C ARG A 253 4.20 -20.66 -0.06
N GLN A 254 3.25 -21.51 0.32
CA GLN A 254 1.85 -21.09 0.42
C GLN A 254 1.64 -20.24 1.66
N LEU A 255 0.94 -19.13 1.48
CA LEU A 255 0.48 -18.23 2.51
C LEU A 255 -1.02 -18.44 2.72
N GLU A 256 -1.41 -18.88 3.92
CA GLU A 256 -2.82 -18.98 4.28
C GLU A 256 -3.35 -17.62 4.73
N VAL A 257 -4.11 -16.94 3.87
CA VAL A 257 -4.71 -15.64 4.19
C VAL A 257 -6.20 -15.80 4.51
N ASN A 258 -6.55 -15.49 5.76
CA ASN A 258 -7.94 -15.49 6.22
C ASN A 258 -8.60 -14.13 5.91
N TYR A 259 -9.12 -13.97 4.69
CA TYR A 259 -9.88 -12.78 4.32
C TYR A 259 -11.27 -12.75 4.99
N SER A 260 -11.53 -11.73 5.82
CA SER A 260 -12.80 -11.56 6.55
C SER A 260 -13.83 -10.69 5.79
N LEU A 261 -14.05 -10.92 4.49
CA LEU A 261 -15.04 -10.17 3.70
C LEU A 261 -16.18 -11.08 3.22
N ARG A 262 -17.31 -11.09 3.95
CA ARG A 262 -18.67 -11.63 3.65
C ARG A 262 -18.85 -13.05 3.08
N ARG A 263 -17.82 -13.67 2.49
CA ARG A 263 -17.68 -15.09 2.15
C ARG A 263 -16.20 -15.43 2.33
N THR A 264 -15.88 -16.35 3.23
CA THR A 264 -14.53 -16.89 3.44
C THR A 264 -14.09 -17.62 2.17
N ARG A 265 -13.56 -16.88 1.19
CA ARG A 265 -12.79 -17.47 0.10
C ARG A 265 -11.37 -17.63 0.63
N LYS A 266 -10.92 -18.86 0.84
CA LYS A 266 -9.50 -19.16 1.05
C LYS A 266 -8.80 -18.79 -0.27
N ALA A 267 -8.33 -17.55 -0.39
CA ALA A 267 -7.39 -17.21 -1.44
C ALA A 267 -6.07 -17.89 -1.08
N ARG A 268 -5.55 -18.71 -1.99
CA ARG A 268 -4.21 -19.29 -1.86
C ARG A 268 -3.26 -18.26 -2.44
N GLU A 269 -2.44 -17.67 -1.59
CA GLU A 269 -1.38 -16.77 -2.01
C GLU A 269 -0.04 -17.49 -1.87
N LEU A 270 0.93 -17.07 -2.66
CA LEU A 270 2.32 -17.48 -2.57
C LEU A 270 3.13 -16.36 -1.93
N ILE A 271 4.07 -16.75 -1.09
CA ILE A 271 5.23 -15.93 -0.75
C ILE A 271 6.44 -16.51 -1.48
N ILE A 272 7.11 -15.66 -2.25
CA ILE A 272 8.19 -16.03 -3.17
C ILE A 272 9.41 -15.19 -2.82
N ARG A 273 10.59 -15.81 -2.79
CA ARG A 273 11.87 -15.12 -2.53
C ARG A 273 12.99 -15.72 -3.35
N ALA A 274 14.05 -14.96 -3.54
CA ALA A 274 15.28 -15.47 -4.12
C ALA A 274 15.75 -16.74 -3.36
N ALA A 275 16.28 -17.71 -4.11
CA ALA A 275 16.83 -18.95 -3.57
C ALA A 275 18.09 -18.71 -2.72
#